data_AF-D0GJL1-F1
#
_entry.id   AF-D0GJL1-F1
#
_cell.length_a   1.000
_cell.length_b   1.000
_cell.length_c   1.000
_cell.angle_alpha   90.00
_cell.angle_beta   90.00
_cell.angle_gamma   90.00
#
_symmetry.space_group_name_H-M   'P 1'
#
loop_
_entity.id
_entity.type
_entity.pdbx_description
1 polymer ?
#
loop_
_entity_poly.entity_id
_entity_poly.type
_entity_poly.pdbx_seq_one_letter_code
_entity_poly.pdbx_strand_id
1 'polypeptide(L)'
;MRISGLMINYYFICKRKLWCLAKNINFEETNENVKMGKLIDESRYALETKQIMIEETVNVDFIRNWKVVHEVKKSKAIEEAAIWQVKYYIYFLKKKG
;
A
#
# COMPACT_ATOMS: atom_id res chain seq x y z
N MET A 1 -11.12 13.74 -5.32
CA MET A 1 -9.84 13.09 -4.98
C MET A 1 -10.16 11.69 -4.47
N ARG A 2 -9.60 10.64 -5.09
CA ARG A 2 -9.71 9.26 -4.57
C ARG A 2 -8.67 9.08 -3.47
N ILE A 3 -9.04 8.42 -2.37
CA ILE A 3 -8.11 8.17 -1.25
C ILE A 3 -7.55 6.76 -1.43
N SER A 4 -6.25 6.62 -1.68
CA SER A 4 -5.65 5.30 -1.82
C SER A 4 -5.23 4.70 -0.48
N GLY A 5 -4.94 3.39 -0.45
CA GLY A 5 -4.32 2.75 0.72
C GLY A 5 -3.01 3.39 1.14
N LEU A 6 -2.20 3.85 0.17
CA LEU A 6 -0.97 4.58 0.44
C LEU A 6 -1.22 5.90 1.19
N MET A 7 -2.31 6.60 0.86
CA MET A 7 -2.69 7.84 1.55
C MET A 7 -3.10 7.56 3.00
N ILE A 8 -3.83 6.47 3.25
CA ILE A 8 -4.15 6.03 4.62
C ILE A 8 -2.87 5.68 5.37
N ASN A 9 -1.97 4.90 4.77
CA ASN A 9 -0.68 4.57 5.36
C ASN A 9 0.11 5.84 5.75
N TYR A 10 0.23 6.80 4.83
CA TYR A 10 0.93 8.06 5.10
C TYR A 10 0.23 8.94 6.14
N TYR A 11 -1.10 8.89 6.26
CA TYR A 11 -1.82 9.62 7.31
C TYR A 11 -1.33 9.21 8.71
N PHE A 12 -1.14 7.91 8.93
CA PHE A 12 -0.65 7.36 10.20
C PHE A 12 0.87 7.49 10.38
N ILE A 13 1.64 7.66 9.30
CA ILE A 13 3.09 7.91 9.38
C ILE A 13 3.41 9.38 9.60
N CYS A 14 2.95 10.23 8.68
CA CYS A 14 3.30 11.64 8.61
C CYS A 14 2.32 12.41 7.71
N LYS A 15 1.50 13.27 8.31
CA LYS A 15 0.53 14.11 7.59
C LYS A 15 1.16 15.03 6.55
N ARG A 16 2.38 15.52 6.79
CA ARG A 16 3.12 16.33 5.81
C ARG A 16 3.52 15.51 4.58
N LYS A 17 3.91 14.25 4.76
CA LYS A 17 4.19 13.31 3.66
C LYS A 17 2.94 13.05 2.83
N LEU A 18 1.80 12.84 3.48
CA LEU A 18 0.49 12.75 2.81
C LEU A 18 0.18 14.02 2.01
N TRP A 19 0.40 15.20 2.61
CA TRP A 19 0.17 16.47 1.92
C TRP A 19 1.06 16.62 0.67
N CYS A 20 2.35 16.28 0.77
CA CYS A 20 3.26 16.29 -0.37
C CYS A 20 2.78 15.33 -1.48
N LEU A 21 2.41 14.09 -1.11
CA LEU A 21 1.83 13.12 -2.05
C LEU A 21 0.59 13.67 -2.75
N ALA A 22 -0.35 14.26 -2.00
CA ALA A 22 -1.58 14.85 -2.54
C ALA A 22 -1.34 16.06 -3.46
N LYS A 23 -0.14 16.66 -3.40
CA LYS A 23 0.31 17.75 -4.28
C LYS A 23 1.27 17.27 -5.38
N ASN A 24 1.45 15.96 -5.56
CA ASN A 24 2.41 15.36 -6.49
C ASN A 24 3.86 15.81 -6.26
N ILE A 25 4.23 16.09 -5.01
CA ILE A 25 5.59 16.42 -4.60
C ILE A 25 6.23 15.14 -4.06
N ASN A 26 7.13 14.52 -4.83
CA ASN A 26 7.77 13.26 -4.47
C ASN A 26 9.26 13.45 -4.13
N PHE A 27 9.67 12.96 -2.97
CA PHE A 27 11.07 12.93 -2.52
C PHE A 27 11.58 11.51 -2.31
N GLU A 28 10.75 10.49 -2.55
CA GLU A 28 11.08 9.10 -2.24
C GLU A 28 12.01 8.46 -3.28
N GLU A 29 12.06 9.00 -4.50
CA GLU A 29 12.85 8.44 -5.60
C GLU A 29 14.35 8.44 -5.33
N THR A 30 14.85 9.29 -4.44
CA THR A 30 16.26 9.32 -4.04
C THR A 30 16.58 8.42 -2.85
N ASN A 31 15.55 7.88 -2.17
CA ASN A 31 15.75 7.10 -0.95
C ASN A 31 16.08 5.63 -1.26
N GLU A 32 17.29 5.20 -0.91
CA GLU A 32 17.76 3.84 -1.16
C GLU A 32 16.89 2.76 -0.49
N ASN A 33 16.36 3.03 0.70
CA ASN A 33 15.46 2.07 1.37
C ASN A 33 14.16 1.86 0.61
N VAL A 34 13.63 2.92 -0.02
CA VAL A 34 12.44 2.85 -0.87
C VAL A 34 12.75 2.09 -2.15
N LYS A 35 13.88 2.38 -2.80
CA LYS A 35 14.33 1.63 -3.99
C LYS A 35 14.49 0.14 -3.71
N MET A 36 15.16 -0.19 -2.61
CA MET A 36 15.33 -1.59 -2.17
C MET A 36 14.00 -2.26 -1.87
N GLY A 37 13.04 -1.55 -1.29
CA GLY A 37 11.67 -2.05 -1.10
C GLY A 37 11.02 -2.44 -2.41
N LYS A 38 11.06 -1.55 -3.42
CA LYS A 38 10.53 -1.83 -4.76
C LYS A 38 11.20 -3.04 -5.42
N LEU A 39 12.53 -3.16 -5.35
CA LEU A 39 13.25 -4.31 -5.91
C LEU A 39 12.89 -5.64 -5.22
N ILE A 40 12.67 -5.63 -3.91
CA ILE A 40 12.18 -6.81 -3.17
C ILE A 40 10.76 -7.16 -3.62
N ASP A 41 9.92 -6.13 -3.80
CA ASP A 41 8.56 -6.27 -4.33
C ASP A 41 8.49 -6.68 -5.80
N GLU A 42 9.53 -6.46 -6.58
CA GLU A 42 9.61 -6.96 -7.96
C GLU A 42 10.13 -8.40 -7.99
N SER A 43 11.17 -8.71 -7.18
CA SER A 43 11.88 -9.99 -7.23
C SER A 43 11.15 -11.16 -6.56
N ARG A 44 10.34 -10.93 -5.52
CA ARG A 44 9.57 -12.00 -4.85
C ARG A 44 8.33 -12.46 -5.64
N TYR A 45 7.96 -11.74 -6.71
CA TYR A 45 6.60 -11.76 -7.24
C TYR A 45 6.47 -12.34 -8.66
N ALA A 46 7.54 -12.91 -9.23
CA ALA A 46 7.54 -13.46 -10.58
C ALA A 46 6.69 -14.74 -10.80
N LEU A 47 6.11 -15.35 -9.76
CA LEU A 47 5.51 -16.69 -9.83
C LEU A 47 4.05 -16.81 -9.39
N GLU A 48 3.42 -15.76 -8.85
CA GLU A 48 2.01 -15.81 -8.44
C GLU A 48 1.28 -14.55 -8.92
N THR A 49 -0.01 -14.67 -9.22
CA THR A 49 -0.90 -13.56 -9.61
C THR A 49 -0.97 -12.55 -8.46
N LYS A 50 -0.16 -11.48 -8.52
CA LYS A 50 0.07 -10.54 -7.42
C LYS A 50 0.08 -9.09 -7.90
N GLN A 51 -0.30 -8.16 -7.01
CA GLN A 51 -0.62 -6.74 -7.23
C GLN A 51 -1.96 -6.49 -7.94
N ILE A 52 -3.03 -6.76 -7.21
CA ILE A 52 -4.39 -6.51 -7.69
C ILE A 52 -4.72 -5.03 -7.46
N MET A 53 -4.69 -4.26 -8.53
CA MET A 53 -5.19 -2.90 -8.54
C MET A 53 -6.70 -2.90 -8.73
N ILE A 54 -7.43 -2.30 -7.79
CA ILE A 54 -8.88 -2.18 -7.80
C ILE A 54 -9.24 -0.70 -7.86
N GLU A 55 -9.84 -0.27 -8.97
CA GLU A 55 -10.33 1.10 -9.22
C GLU A 55 -9.30 2.20 -8.90
N GLU A 56 -8.01 1.93 -9.13
CA GLU A 56 -6.89 2.85 -8.87
C GLU A 56 -6.80 3.30 -7.39
N THR A 57 -7.48 2.61 -6.48
CA THR A 57 -7.68 3.04 -5.09
C THR A 57 -7.04 2.06 -4.12
N VAL A 58 -7.21 0.77 -4.40
CA VAL A 58 -6.65 -0.33 -3.60
C VAL A 58 -5.62 -1.04 -4.44
N ASN A 59 -4.39 -1.13 -3.93
CA ASN A 59 -3.34 -1.97 -4.50
C ASN A 59 -2.96 -3.00 -3.43
N VAL A 60 -3.47 -4.21 -3.59
CA VAL A 60 -3.23 -5.31 -2.64
C VAL A 60 -2.16 -6.23 -3.21
N ASP A 61 -1.20 -6.63 -2.38
CA ASP A 61 -0.12 -7.54 -2.81
C ASP A 61 -0.68 -8.84 -3.36
N PHE A 62 -1.62 -9.50 -2.65
CA PHE A 62 -2.41 -10.60 -3.21
C PHE A 62 -3.67 -10.91 -2.40
N ILE A 63 -4.61 -11.59 -3.06
CA ILE A 63 -5.82 -12.12 -2.42
C ILE A 63 -5.78 -13.65 -2.51
N ARG A 64 -5.78 -14.32 -1.35
CA ARG A 64 -5.85 -15.79 -1.29
C ARG A 64 -7.31 -16.24 -1.21
N ASN A 65 -7.68 -17.20 -2.06
CA ASN A 65 -9.02 -17.81 -2.12
C ASN A 65 -10.18 -16.79 -2.23
N TRP A 66 -9.93 -15.60 -2.78
CA TRP A 66 -10.89 -14.49 -2.84
C TRP A 66 -11.46 -14.05 -1.48
N LYS A 67 -10.83 -14.42 -0.37
CA LYS A 67 -11.33 -14.20 0.99
C LYS A 67 -10.35 -13.52 1.93
N VAL A 68 -9.04 -13.66 1.67
CA VAL A 68 -7.99 -13.15 2.56
C VAL A 68 -7.12 -12.16 1.81
N VAL A 69 -7.10 -10.93 2.29
CA VAL A 69 -6.23 -9.83 1.81
C VAL A 69 -4.88 -9.95 2.51
N HIS A 70 -3.80 -9.97 1.73
CA HIS A 70 -2.44 -9.95 2.24
C HIS A 70 -1.73 -8.66 1.85
N GLU A 71 -1.09 -8.02 2.84
CA GLU A 71 -0.19 -6.87 2.69
C GLU A 71 1.13 -7.23 3.39
N VAL A 72 2.23 -7.25 2.64
CA VAL A 72 3.57 -7.61 3.12
C VAL A 72 4.39 -6.33 3.28
N LYS A 73 5.00 -6.15 4.46
CA LYS A 73 5.92 -5.03 4.73
C LYS A 73 7.30 -5.55 5.05
N LYS A 74 8.34 -4.87 4.53
CA LYS A 74 9.76 -5.17 4.81
C LYS A 74 10.09 -5.14 6.31
N SER A 75 9.42 -4.28 7.08
CA SER A 75 9.67 -4.15 8.52
C SER A 75 8.37 -3.91 9.30
N LYS A 76 8.40 -4.25 10.58
CA LYS A 76 7.33 -3.98 11.55
C LYS A 76 7.40 -2.58 12.19
N ALA A 77 8.31 -1.71 11.75
CA ALA A 77 8.58 -0.43 12.41
C ALA A 77 7.38 0.53 12.42
N ILE A 78 6.44 0.36 11.48
CA ILE A 78 5.24 1.21 11.33
C ILE A 78 3.99 0.33 11.24
N GLU A 79 3.80 -0.50 12.25
CA GLU A 79 2.73 -1.49 12.31
C GLU A 79 1.33 -0.86 12.27
N GLU A 80 1.12 0.25 12.98
CA GLU A 80 -0.18 0.94 13.00
C GLU A 80 -0.62 1.36 11.59
N ALA A 81 0.29 1.95 10.80
CA ALA A 81 -0.02 2.37 9.44
C ALA A 81 -0.34 1.17 8.52
N ALA A 82 0.33 0.03 8.72
CA ALA A 82 0.04 -1.20 7.99
C ALA A 82 -1.36 -1.75 8.35
N ILE A 83 -1.70 -1.79 9.65
CA ILE A 83 -3.02 -2.22 10.13
C ILE A 83 -4.13 -1.35 9.52
N TRP A 84 -3.95 -0.04 9.53
CA TRP A 84 -4.96 0.88 8.99
C TRP A 84 -5.10 0.80 7.48
N GLN A 85 -4.01 0.58 6.75
CA GLN A 85 -4.05 0.33 5.32
C GLN A 85 -4.89 -0.94 5.00
N VAL A 86 -4.67 -2.04 5.71
CA VAL A 86 -5.46 -3.28 5.53
C VAL A 86 -6.92 -3.09 5.93
N LYS A 87 -7.19 -2.39 7.04
CA LYS A 87 -8.58 -2.03 7.44
C LYS A 87 -9.28 -1.25 6.33
N TYR A 88 -8.58 -0.29 5.72
CA TYR A 88 -9.10 0.48 4.60
C TYR A 88 -9.43 -0.41 3.39
N TYR A 89 -8.55 -1.36 3.04
CA TYR A 89 -8.80 -2.31 1.97
C TYR A 89 -10.05 -3.16 2.22
N ILE A 90 -10.19 -3.71 3.42
CA ILE A 90 -11.37 -4.50 3.81
C ILE A 90 -12.64 -3.63 3.74
N TYR A 91 -12.58 -2.39 4.24
CA TYR A 91 -13.71 -1.46 4.18
C TYR A 91 -14.11 -1.16 2.73
N PHE A 92 -13.14 -0.86 1.87
CA PHE A 92 -13.38 -0.54 0.47
C PHE A 92 -14.01 -1.72 -0.28
N LEU A 93 -13.45 -2.93 -0.10
CA LEU A 93 -13.98 -4.16 -0.71
C LEU A 93 -15.42 -4.43 -0.25
N LYS A 94 -15.70 -4.36 1.05
CA LYS A 94 -17.06 -4.54 1.60
C LYS A 94 -18.09 -3.55 1.07
N LYS A 95 -17.66 -2.34 0.69
CA LYS A 95 -18.56 -1.32 0.10
C LYS A 95 -18.91 -1.65 -1.36
N LYS A 96 -18.21 -2.59 -2.00
CA LYS A 96 -18.37 -2.94 -3.42
C LYS A 96 -19.13 -4.24 -3.64
N GLY A 97 -19.28 -5.09 -2.63
CA GLY A 97 -20.02 -6.36 -2.68
C GLY A 97 -19.21 -7.48 -2.06
#